data_AF-A0A950HER7-F1
#
_entry.id   AF-A0A950HER7-F1
#
_cell.length_a   1.000
_cell.length_b   1.000
_cell.length_c   1.000
_cell.angle_alpha   90.00
_cell.angle_beta   90.00
_cell.angle_gamma   90.00
#
_symmetry.space_group_name_H-M   'P 1'
#
loop_
_entity.id
_entity.type
_entity.pdbx_description
1 polymer ?
#
loop_
_entity_poly.entity_id
_entity_poly.type
_entity_poly.pdbx_seq_one_letter_code
_entity_poly.pdbx_strand_id
1 'polypeptide(L)'
;MAVEAELKALARNPGRIHAALSRQAVGERSTYSDRYFDYPDRGWTRQSSELRVRTVTDELGRTRALLTFKEQLGTRPADRNLSTRRLSRMPTCWSPCSPHSASSRSSRSRSGT
;
A
#
# COMPACT_ATOMS: atom_id res chain seq x y z
N MET A 1 7.14 -6.04 -19.28
CA MET A 1 7.13 -5.83 -17.82
C MET A 1 7.55 -4.40 -17.56
N ALA A 2 6.79 -3.63 -16.78
CA ALA A 2 7.15 -2.26 -16.42
C ALA A 2 7.80 -2.24 -15.03
N VAL A 3 8.89 -1.50 -14.88
CA VAL A 3 9.49 -1.18 -13.58
C VAL A 3 8.92 0.16 -13.14
N GLU A 4 8.40 0.23 -11.92
CA GLU A 4 7.89 1.47 -11.31
C GLU A 4 8.88 1.97 -10.25
N ALA A 5 9.30 3.22 -10.37
CA ALA A 5 10.10 3.89 -9.35
C ALA A 5 9.18 4.77 -8.48
N GLU A 6 9.15 4.52 -7.18
CA GLU A 6 8.28 5.22 -6.23
C GLU A 6 9.10 5.92 -5.14
N LEU A 7 8.87 7.23 -4.93
CA LEU A 7 9.43 8.01 -3.82
C LEU A 7 8.30 8.48 -2.90
N LYS A 8 8.38 8.14 -1.62
CA LYS A 8 7.41 8.58 -0.59
C LYS A 8 8.05 9.62 0.32
N ALA A 9 7.30 10.69 0.58
CA ALA A 9 7.69 11.74 1.51
C ALA A 9 6.54 12.07 2.46
N LEU A 10 6.86 12.54 3.67
CA LEU A 10 5.87 13.02 4.61
C LEU A 10 5.35 14.40 4.17
N ALA A 11 4.04 14.51 3.92
CA ALA A 11 3.38 15.75 3.54
C ALA A 11 3.18 16.68 4.77
N ARG A 12 4.15 17.56 5.04
CA ARG A 12 4.09 18.49 6.20
C ARG A 12 3.04 19.59 6.06
N ASN A 13 2.72 20.03 4.83
CA ASN A 13 1.69 21.02 4.56
C ASN A 13 0.80 20.57 3.39
N PRO A 14 -0.23 19.73 3.65
CA PRO A 14 -1.11 19.21 2.62
C PRO A 14 -1.85 20.29 1.84
N GLY A 15 -2.23 21.40 2.49
CA GLY A 15 -2.95 22.50 1.85
C GLY A 15 -2.14 23.15 0.72
N ARG A 16 -0.85 23.41 0.94
CA ARG A 16 0.04 23.94 -0.12
C ARG A 16 0.23 22.94 -1.26
N ILE A 17 0.30 21.64 -0.96
CA ILE A 17 0.42 20.58 -1.97
C ILE A 17 -0.84 20.54 -2.83
N HIS A 18 -2.02 20.51 -2.22
CA HIS A 18 -3.29 20.55 -2.94
C HIS A 18 -3.41 21.80 -3.82
N ALA A 19 -3.13 22.98 -3.28
CA ALA A 19 -3.19 24.22 -4.06
C ALA A 19 -2.24 24.23 -5.26
N ALA A 20 -1.06 23.60 -5.15
CA ALA A 20 -0.12 23.46 -6.26
C ALA A 20 -0.63 22.48 -7.32
N LEU A 21 -1.15 21.32 -6.91
CA LEU A 21 -1.68 20.30 -7.83
C LEU A 21 -2.93 20.76 -8.56
N SER A 22 -3.84 21.49 -7.89
CA SER A 22 -5.06 22.02 -8.51
C SER A 22 -4.80 23.06 -9.61
N ARG A 23 -3.61 23.67 -9.65
CA ARG A 23 -3.20 24.53 -10.77
C ARG A 23 -2.75 23.73 -12.00
N GLN A 24 -2.45 22.44 -11.85
CA GLN A 24 -1.93 21.59 -12.91
C GLN A 24 -3.01 20.68 -13.51
N ALA A 25 -3.97 20.23 -12.71
CA ALA A 25 -5.03 19.34 -13.16
C ALA A 25 -6.28 19.42 -12.27
N VAL A 26 -7.42 19.00 -12.85
CA VAL A 26 -8.64 18.73 -12.10
C VAL A 26 -8.42 17.47 -11.25
N GLY A 27 -8.70 17.57 -9.95
CA GLY A 27 -8.58 16.43 -9.04
C GLY A 27 -9.80 15.53 -9.09
N GLU A 28 -9.59 14.23 -8.91
CA GLU A 28 -10.63 13.23 -8.74
C GLU A 28 -10.55 12.64 -7.32
N ARG A 29 -11.68 12.53 -6.63
CA ARG A 29 -11.75 11.81 -5.36
C ARG A 29 -12.00 10.33 -5.61
N SER A 30 -11.36 9.50 -4.80
CA SER A 30 -11.63 8.06 -4.79
C SER A 30 -11.40 7.53 -3.40
N THR A 31 -12.21 6.55 -3.02
CA THR A 31 -12.04 5.78 -1.78
C THR A 31 -11.28 4.51 -2.10
N TYR A 32 -10.26 4.21 -1.29
CA TYR A 32 -9.42 3.03 -1.43
C TYR A 32 -9.69 2.08 -0.27
N SER A 33 -9.88 0.79 -0.57
CA SER A 33 -9.99 -0.28 0.41
C SER A 33 -9.00 -1.37 0.07
N ASP A 34 -8.00 -1.53 0.94
CA ASP A 34 -6.90 -2.47 0.73
C ASP A 34 -7.08 -3.70 1.62
N ARG A 35 -6.91 -4.88 1.01
CA ARG A 35 -6.75 -6.15 1.71
C ARG A 35 -5.37 -6.70 1.44
N TYR A 36 -4.61 -6.90 2.51
CA TYR A 36 -3.26 -7.44 2.47
C TYR A 36 -3.30 -8.93 2.73
N PHE A 37 -2.47 -9.66 2.00
CA PHE A 37 -2.36 -11.10 2.11
C PHE A 37 -0.92 -11.49 2.34
N ASP A 38 -0.76 -12.56 3.11
CA ASP A 38 0.51 -13.18 3.38
C ASP A 38 0.27 -14.67 3.67
N TYR A 39 1.35 -15.42 3.71
CA TYR A 39 1.33 -16.75 4.28
C TYR A 39 1.12 -16.70 5.80
N PRO A 40 0.65 -17.80 6.43
CA PRO A 40 0.51 -17.87 7.88
C PRO A 40 1.82 -17.56 8.63
N ASP A 41 2.97 -17.89 8.04
CA ASP A 41 4.31 -17.63 8.58
C ASP A 41 4.84 -16.21 8.31
N ARG A 42 4.02 -15.34 7.70
CA ARG A 42 4.38 -13.97 7.29
C ARG A 42 5.57 -13.91 6.33
N GLY A 43 5.75 -14.93 5.50
CA GLY A 43 6.89 -15.07 4.60
C GLY A 43 7.13 -13.86 3.68
N TRP A 44 6.08 -13.22 3.15
CA TRP A 44 6.24 -12.04 2.30
C TRP A 44 6.60 -10.79 3.10
N THR A 45 5.91 -10.55 4.21
CA THR A 45 6.23 -9.43 5.10
C THR A 45 7.69 -9.49 5.54
N ARG A 46 8.18 -10.68 5.92
CA ARG A 46 9.58 -10.89 6.33
C ARG A 46 10.60 -10.62 5.23
N GLN A 47 10.21 -10.71 3.97
CA GLN A 47 11.04 -10.42 2.80
C GLN A 47 10.84 -8.98 2.28
N SER A 48 10.08 -8.16 3.02
CA SER A 48 9.68 -6.81 2.58
C SER A 48 8.95 -6.83 1.24
N SER A 49 8.19 -7.89 1.00
CA SER A 49 7.26 -8.04 -0.11
C SER A 49 5.82 -7.87 0.37
N GLU A 50 4.96 -7.37 -0.51
CA GLU A 50 3.56 -7.06 -0.22
C GLU A 50 2.70 -7.64 -1.34
N LEU A 51 1.68 -8.43 -0.97
CA LEU A 51 0.58 -8.75 -1.86
C LEU A 51 -0.69 -8.08 -1.34
N ARG A 52 -1.38 -7.34 -2.21
CA ARG A 52 -2.65 -6.70 -1.86
C ARG A 52 -3.68 -6.78 -2.98
N VAL A 53 -4.95 -6.83 -2.57
CA VAL A 53 -6.09 -6.48 -3.43
C VAL A 53 -6.58 -5.11 -2.98
N ARG A 54 -6.54 -4.13 -3.88
CA ARG A 54 -7.06 -2.78 -3.68
C ARG A 54 -8.35 -2.62 -4.46
N THR A 55 -9.44 -2.30 -3.77
CA THR A 55 -10.66 -1.82 -4.40
C THR A 55 -10.64 -0.29 -4.42
N VAL A 56 -10.84 0.30 -5.59
CA VAL A 56 -10.96 1.74 -5.79
C VAL A 56 -12.41 2.04 -6.16
N THR A 57 -13.06 2.89 -5.38
CA THR A 57 -14.40 3.41 -5.66
C THR A 57 -14.27 4.89 -6.02
N ASP A 58 -14.71 5.27 -7.22
CA ASP A 58 -14.69 6.68 -7.66
C ASP A 58 -15.89 7.48 -7.11
N GLU A 59 -15.95 8.77 -7.44
CA GLU A 59 -17.03 9.67 -7.00
C GLU A 59 -18.42 9.26 -7.51
N LEU A 60 -18.49 8.54 -8.63
CA LEU A 60 -19.72 8.03 -9.22
C LEU A 60 -20.12 6.66 -8.65
N GLY A 61 -19.36 6.14 -7.68
CA GLY A 61 -19.59 4.84 -7.07
C GLY A 61 -19.13 3.65 -7.92
N ARG A 62 -18.44 3.89 -9.06
CA ARG A 62 -17.89 2.82 -9.89
C ARG A 62 -16.71 2.20 -9.18
N THR A 63 -16.63 0.87 -9.22
CA THR A 63 -15.59 0.13 -8.52
C THR A 63 -14.65 -0.58 -9.50
N ARG A 64 -13.36 -0.59 -9.16
CA ARG A 64 -12.35 -1.42 -9.82
C ARG A 64 -11.46 -2.09 -8.79
N ALA A 65 -11.02 -3.31 -9.08
CA ALA A 65 -10.11 -4.06 -8.24
C ALA A 65 -8.72 -4.16 -8.90
N LEU A 66 -7.67 -3.97 -8.10
CA LEU A 66 -6.28 -4.07 -8.52
C LEU A 66 -5.59 -5.10 -7.63
N LEU A 67 -5.03 -6.15 -8.24
CA LEU A 67 -4.09 -7.05 -7.57
C LEU A 67 -2.68 -6.49 -7.77
N THR A 68 -1.99 -6.21 -6.67
CA THR A 68 -0.62 -5.70 -6.71
C THR A 68 0.30 -6.61 -5.92
N PHE A 69 1.43 -6.96 -6.53
CA PHE A 69 2.59 -7.51 -5.85
C PHE A 69 3.71 -6.47 -5.88
N LYS A 70 4.27 -6.14 -4.71
CA LYS A 70 5.46 -5.29 -4.57
C LYS A 70 6.56 -6.09 -3.90
N GLU A 71 7.78 -5.92 -4.37
CA GLU A 71 8.98 -6.42 -3.70
C GLU A 71 9.97 -5.28 -3.54
N GLN A 72 10.78 -5.33 -2.48
CA GLN A 72 11.94 -4.46 -2.41
C GLN A 72 13.01 -4.96 -3.37
N LEU A 73 13.50 -4.06 -4.22
CA LEU A 73 14.80 -4.25 -4.87
C LEU A 73 15.87 -4.08 -3.80
N GLY A 74 16.20 -5.15 -3.09
CA GLY A 74 17.35 -5.16 -2.20
C GLY A 74 18.62 -4.89 -3.00
N THR A 75 19.58 -4.15 -2.44
CA THR A 75 21.00 -4.34 -2.81
C THR A 75 21.36 -5.79 -2.47
N ARG A 76 21.18 -6.70 -3.42
CA ARG A 76 21.66 -8.07 -3.32
C ARG A 76 23.20 -8.01 -3.34
N PRO A 77 23.93 -8.57 -2.35
CA PRO A 77 25.26 -9.07 -2.66
C PRO A 77 25.08 -10.11 -3.77
N ALA A 78 25.98 -10.08 -4.75
CA ALA A 78 25.92 -10.86 -5.98
C ALA A 78 26.14 -12.37 -5.71
N ASP A 79 25.29 -13.03 -4.94
CA ASP A 79 25.27 -14.48 -4.92
C ASP A 79 23.98 -15.01 -4.27
N ARG A 80 23.01 -15.35 -5.12
CA ARG A 80 22.19 -16.56 -4.96
C ARG A 80 21.24 -16.68 -6.16
N ASN A 81 21.63 -17.63 -7.00
CA ASN A 81 20.82 -18.40 -7.93
C ASN A 81 19.31 -18.08 -7.90
N LEU A 82 18.82 -17.47 -8.98
CA LEU A 82 17.41 -17.28 -9.27
C LEU A 82 16.77 -18.65 -9.57
N SER A 83 16.53 -19.45 -8.53
CA SER A 83 15.67 -20.61 -8.66
C SER A 83 14.25 -20.09 -8.82
N THR A 84 13.72 -20.23 -10.02
CA THR A 84 12.34 -20.03 -10.46
C THR A 84 11.38 -20.44 -9.34
N ARG A 85 10.85 -19.47 -8.57
CA ARG A 85 9.73 -19.72 -7.65
C ARG A 85 8.49 -19.89 -8.50
N ARG A 86 8.31 -21.12 -8.99
CA ARG A 86 7.08 -21.62 -9.58
C ARG A 86 5.94 -21.25 -8.63
N LEU A 87 4.93 -20.54 -9.14
CA LEU A 87 3.65 -20.31 -8.46
C LEU A 87 2.97 -21.67 -8.27
N SER A 88 3.42 -22.45 -7.29
CA SER A 88 2.75 -23.67 -6.88
C SER A 88 1.43 -23.29 -6.22
N ARG A 89 0.35 -23.77 -6.83
CA ARG A 89 -1.06 -23.79 -6.38
C ARG A 89 -1.30 -23.19 -5.00
N MET A 90 -2.06 -22.10 -4.97
CA MET A 90 -2.59 -21.48 -3.76
C MET A 90 -3.33 -22.51 -2.89
N PRO A 91 -2.98 -22.65 -1.60
CA PRO A 91 -3.83 -23.36 -0.64
C PRO A 91 -5.11 -22.55 -0.39
N THR A 92 -6.24 -23.25 -0.27
CA THR A 92 -7.62 -22.72 -0.25
C THR A 92 -8.01 -21.93 1.01
N CYS A 93 -7.10 -21.72 1.96
CA CYS A 93 -7.40 -21.05 3.22
C CYS A 93 -6.53 -19.80 3.38
N TRP A 94 -6.98 -18.69 2.80
CA TRP A 94 -6.41 -17.36 3.03
C TRP A 94 -7.24 -16.67 4.10
N SER A 95 -6.73 -16.62 5.32
CA SER A 95 -7.33 -15.82 6.39
C SER A 95 -6.97 -14.34 6.19
N PRO A 96 -7.93 -13.41 6.17
CA PRO A 96 -7.61 -11.99 6.23
C PRO A 96 -6.91 -11.70 7.55
N CYS A 97 -5.70 -11.13 7.50
CA CYS A 97 -5.08 -10.61 8.70
C CYS A 97 -5.88 -9.40 9.19
N SER A 98 -6.30 -9.41 10.46
CA SER A 98 -6.99 -8.30 11.10
C SER A 98 -6.23 -6.98 10.89
N PRO A 99 -6.93 -5.86 10.64
CA PRO A 99 -6.29 -4.56 10.54
C PRO A 99 -5.68 -4.23 11.91
N HIS A 100 -4.36 -4.09 11.97
CA HIS A 100 -3.74 -3.47 13.14
C HIS A 100 -4.25 -2.03 13.25
N SER A 101 -4.73 -1.72 14.45
CA SER A 101 -5.29 -0.46 14.89
C SER A 101 -4.44 0.74 14.49
N ALA A 102 -5.03 1.65 13.72
CA ALA A 102 -4.54 3.02 13.63
C ALA A 102 -4.60 3.63 15.04
N SER A 103 -3.45 3.87 15.65
CA SER A 103 -3.34 4.53 16.94
C SER A 103 -3.94 5.95 16.86
N SER A 104 -5.07 6.17 17.53
CA SER A 104 -5.64 7.51 17.75
C SER A 104 -4.81 8.25 18.80
N ARG A 105 -3.98 9.20 18.37
CA ARG A 105 -3.43 10.22 19.28
C ARG A 105 -4.46 11.33 19.42
N SER A 106 -5.12 11.41 20.58
CA SER A 106 -5.94 12.56 20.94
C SER A 106 -5.04 13.73 21.34
N SER A 107 -5.20 14.87 20.67
CA SER A 107 -4.59 16.13 21.09
C SER A 107 -5.55 16.82 22.05
N ARG A 108 -5.23 16.80 23.36
CA ARG A 108 -5.85 17.71 24.34
C ARG A 108 -5.40 19.13 24.04
N SER A 109 -6.34 20.01 23.69
CA SER A 109 -6.15 21.46 23.72
C SER A 109 -6.06 21.92 25.17
N ARG A 110 -4.99 22.64 25.51
CA ARG A 110 -4.91 23.46 26.73
C ARG A 110 -5.46 24.85 26.38
N SER A 111 -6.62 25.20 26.92
CA SER A 111 -7.07 26.59 27.03
C SER A 111 -6.43 27.18 28.29
N GLY A 112 -5.49 28.11 28.10
CA GLY A 112 -5.02 29.02 29.14
C GLY A 112 -6.05 30.13 29.32
N THR A 113 -6.27 30.52 30.57
CA THR A 113 -6.97 31.76 30.97
C THR A 113 -5.91 32.77 31.38
#